data_AF-T1KUD2-F1
#
_entry.id   AF-T1KUD2-F1
#
_cell.length_a   1.000
_cell.length_b   1.000
_cell.length_c   1.000
_cell.angle_alpha   90.00
_cell.angle_beta   90.00
_cell.angle_gamma   90.00
#
_symmetry.space_group_name_H-M   'P 1'
#
loop_
_entity.id
_entity.type
_entity.pdbx_description
1 polymer ?
#
loop_
_entity_poly.entity_id
_entity_poly.type
_entity_poly.pdbx_seq_one_letter_code
_entity_poly.pdbx_strand_id
1 'polypeptide(L)'
;MIQLNQVTLSLQELNLGRITTNHNICLDEPKRLGYFSSYYDNENKCVYCPDKSALRYLDLPDPVNINCLQGYDSNVKYGNKGSKGTNLLRWILENETIVRNFTYDFICSNGLLKDLMVSSYYDFDWNLCAAKIKGKIILNRVDSIEKKENVEFQSEKNKKSTYVALNLQSLITKNNNHSHCTSARDEDAFFGVSHTKIGLHQILHSGYLDCVESEQEMSKSFDDMKFVLVKKYNAPRVSHTSLHANTWWSLAKLAGVDTIVRAKCEQDFTVENIDKLQVERLINKHRQMIFVTSLDLILSHLKSVVTEENKCYNFNFNGKNKRLTGYMTMDLDDNLIPSWYINEQLPLEA
;
A
#
# COMPACT_ATOMS: atom_id res chain seq x y z
N MET A 1 -12.13 -26.66 39.07
CA MET A 1 -12.78 -25.40 38.66
C MET A 1 -11.65 -24.39 38.50
N ILE A 2 -11.12 -24.27 37.29
CA ILE A 2 -9.95 -23.43 37.00
C ILE A 2 -10.46 -22.00 36.87
N GLN A 3 -9.99 -21.10 37.73
CA GLN A 3 -10.22 -19.67 37.59
C GLN A 3 -9.64 -19.22 36.24
N LEU A 4 -10.50 -18.87 35.29
CA LEU A 4 -10.10 -18.02 34.18
C LEU A 4 -9.71 -16.67 34.78
N ASN A 5 -8.41 -16.38 34.79
CA ASN A 5 -7.91 -15.03 34.99
C ASN A 5 -8.57 -14.12 33.97
N GLN A 6 -9.47 -13.25 34.44
CA GLN A 6 -9.97 -12.13 33.68
C GLN A 6 -8.80 -11.16 33.44
N VAL A 7 -8.11 -11.34 32.32
CA VAL A 7 -7.26 -10.28 31.76
C VAL A 7 -8.17 -9.09 31.54
N THR A 8 -8.00 -8.05 32.33
CA THR A 8 -8.71 -6.78 32.19
C THR A 8 -8.17 -6.08 30.94
N LEU A 9 -8.63 -6.51 29.76
CA LEU A 9 -8.32 -5.83 28.50
C LEU A 9 -9.05 -4.49 28.52
N SER A 10 -8.32 -3.39 28.70
CA SER A 10 -8.89 -2.05 28.54
C SER A 10 -9.27 -1.85 27.08
N LEU A 11 -10.54 -2.08 26.75
CA LEU A 11 -11.09 -1.87 25.41
C LEU A 11 -11.09 -0.36 25.12
N GLN A 12 -10.21 0.10 24.25
CA GLN A 12 -10.24 1.47 23.74
C GLN A 12 -10.98 1.48 22.40
N GLU A 13 -11.92 2.41 22.24
CA GLU A 13 -12.80 2.50 21.06
C GLU A 13 -12.75 3.89 20.43
N LEU A 14 -12.73 3.94 19.09
CA LEU A 14 -12.95 5.12 18.27
C LEU A 14 -14.16 4.90 17.34
N ASN A 15 -15.04 5.88 17.25
CA ASN A 15 -16.22 5.86 16.37
C ASN A 15 -16.06 6.82 15.19
N LEU A 16 -16.11 6.29 13.97
CA LEU A 16 -15.99 7.02 12.70
C LEU A 16 -17.33 7.20 11.97
N GLY A 17 -18.46 6.86 12.61
CA GLY A 17 -19.80 6.93 12.01
C GLY A 17 -20.29 8.36 11.72
N ARG A 18 -19.69 9.37 12.36
CA ARG A 18 -19.96 10.79 12.10
C ARG A 18 -18.66 11.58 12.16
N ILE A 19 -18.03 11.78 11.01
CA ILE A 19 -16.85 12.63 10.89
C ILE A 19 -17.28 14.05 10.56
N THR A 20 -16.88 14.97 11.41
CA THR A 20 -16.96 16.40 11.13
C THR A 20 -15.66 16.81 10.47
N THR A 21 -15.72 17.32 9.24
CA THR A 21 -14.51 17.76 8.53
C THR A 21 -13.88 18.94 9.26
N ASN A 22 -12.56 18.89 9.43
CA ASN A 22 -11.79 20.01 9.98
C ASN A 22 -10.91 20.61 8.89
N HIS A 23 -11.19 21.85 8.50
CA HIS A 23 -10.44 22.56 7.45
C HIS A 23 -8.97 22.82 7.80
N ASN A 24 -8.60 22.69 9.07
CA ASN A 24 -7.22 22.86 9.52
C ASN A 24 -6.37 21.59 9.39
N ILE A 25 -6.98 20.43 9.10
CA ILE A 25 -6.25 19.18 8.86
C ILE A 25 -5.94 19.11 7.37
N CYS A 26 -4.65 19.20 7.04
CA CYS A 26 -4.15 19.02 5.69
C CYS A 26 -3.28 17.77 5.61
N LEU A 27 -3.24 17.17 4.43
CA LEU A 27 -2.24 16.19 4.04
C LEU A 27 -1.19 16.94 3.22
N ASP A 28 -0.01 17.12 3.78
CA ASP A 28 1.10 17.75 3.07
C ASP A 28 1.54 16.86 1.89
N GLU A 29 2.11 17.48 0.87
CA GLU A 29 2.65 16.73 -0.26
C GLU A 29 3.75 15.76 0.22
N PRO A 30 3.68 14.47 -0.15
CA PRO A 30 4.68 13.50 0.28
C PRO A 30 6.07 13.88 -0.20
N LYS A 31 7.01 14.01 0.72
CA LYS A 31 8.43 14.18 0.39
C LYS A 31 9.05 12.81 0.15
N ARG A 32 9.49 12.56 -1.08
CA ARG A 32 10.25 11.36 -1.44
C ARG A 32 11.62 11.41 -0.76
N LEU A 33 12.02 10.29 -0.15
CA LEU A 33 13.29 10.15 0.57
C LEU A 33 14.22 9.15 -0.09
N GLY A 34 13.66 8.21 -0.85
CA GLY A 34 14.40 7.20 -1.58
C GLY A 34 13.50 6.09 -2.05
N TYR A 35 14.10 4.96 -2.41
CA TYR A 35 13.41 3.86 -3.08
C TYR A 35 14.08 2.53 -2.80
N PHE A 36 13.39 1.46 -3.18
CA PHE A 36 13.95 0.13 -3.32
C PHE A 36 13.15 -0.67 -4.34
N SER A 37 13.77 -1.70 -4.89
CA SER A 37 13.13 -2.71 -5.72
C SER A 37 12.95 -4.00 -4.93
N SER A 38 12.06 -4.87 -5.38
CA SER A 38 11.94 -6.22 -4.86
C SER A 38 11.40 -7.17 -5.91
N TYR A 39 11.77 -8.45 -5.81
CA TYR A 39 11.22 -9.51 -6.66
C TYR A 39 10.91 -10.75 -5.81
N TYR A 40 10.26 -11.74 -6.41
CA TYR A 40 10.06 -13.05 -5.79
C TYR A 40 10.99 -14.10 -6.43
N ASP A 41 11.79 -14.76 -5.60
CA ASP A 41 12.68 -15.84 -6.05
C ASP A 41 11.91 -17.13 -6.43
N ASN A 42 12.64 -18.18 -6.79
CA ASN A 42 12.04 -19.48 -7.13
C ASN A 42 11.33 -20.17 -5.96
N GLU A 43 11.64 -19.78 -4.72
CA GLU A 43 10.99 -20.27 -3.50
C GLU A 43 9.83 -19.37 -3.07
N ASN A 44 9.45 -18.40 -3.91
CA ASN A 44 8.41 -17.40 -3.63
C ASN A 44 8.70 -16.57 -2.37
N LYS A 45 9.99 -16.35 -2.06
CA LYS A 45 10.45 -15.39 -1.05
C LYS A 45 10.66 -14.03 -1.69
N CYS A 46 10.22 -12.98 -1.01
CA CYS A 46 10.45 -11.60 -1.44
C CYS A 46 11.91 -11.22 -1.17
N VAL A 47 12.65 -10.89 -2.23
CA VAL A 47 14.03 -10.43 -2.18
C VAL A 47 14.05 -8.91 -2.26
N TYR A 48 14.80 -8.29 -1.36
CA TYR A 48 14.98 -6.84 -1.30
C TYR A 48 16.19 -6.42 -2.14
N CYS A 49 16.03 -5.38 -2.94
CA CYS A 49 17.09 -4.79 -3.76
C CYS A 49 17.18 -3.28 -3.46
N PRO A 50 18.29 -2.77 -2.90
CA PRO A 50 18.46 -1.35 -2.59
C PRO A 50 18.78 -0.52 -3.85
N ASP A 51 18.02 -0.72 -4.92
CA ASP A 51 18.26 -0.12 -6.24
C ASP A 51 16.96 0.19 -7.00
N LYS A 52 17.13 0.63 -8.25
CA LYS A 52 16.04 0.93 -9.18
C LYS A 52 15.86 -0.14 -10.26
N SER A 53 16.28 -1.37 -10.01
CA SER A 53 16.21 -2.47 -10.98
C SER A 53 14.78 -2.73 -11.48
N ALA A 54 13.76 -2.55 -10.63
CA ALA A 54 12.35 -2.72 -10.99
C ALA A 54 11.68 -1.44 -11.51
N LEU A 55 12.38 -0.32 -11.65
CA LEU A 55 11.81 0.94 -12.13
C LEU A 55 11.42 0.83 -13.61
N ARG A 56 10.17 1.17 -13.94
CA ARG A 56 9.60 1.10 -15.29
C ARG A 56 9.17 2.47 -15.78
N TYR A 57 9.05 2.63 -17.10
CA TYR A 57 8.42 3.80 -17.73
C TYR A 57 7.21 3.37 -18.57
N LEU A 58 6.26 4.28 -18.72
CA LEU A 58 5.06 4.07 -19.52
C LEU A 58 5.40 3.96 -21.00
N ASP A 59 4.92 2.89 -21.64
CA ASP A 59 5.08 2.59 -23.06
C ASP A 59 3.75 2.08 -23.60
N LEU A 60 2.94 2.99 -24.13
CA LEU A 60 1.61 2.66 -24.65
C LEU A 60 1.70 2.22 -26.12
N PRO A 61 1.08 1.09 -26.50
CA PRO A 61 0.98 0.71 -27.91
C PRO A 61 0.06 1.67 -28.67
N ASP A 62 0.38 1.93 -29.94
CA ASP A 62 -0.45 2.70 -30.87
C ASP A 62 -0.61 1.93 -32.19
N PRO A 63 -1.83 1.46 -32.55
CA PRO A 63 -3.09 1.58 -31.81
C PRO A 63 -3.13 0.70 -30.55
N VAL A 64 -3.97 1.07 -29.58
CA VAL A 64 -4.20 0.28 -28.36
C VAL A 64 -5.07 -0.94 -28.68
N ASN A 65 -4.47 -2.12 -28.68
CA ASN A 65 -5.16 -3.41 -28.69
C ASN A 65 -4.33 -4.44 -27.92
N ILE A 66 -4.67 -4.64 -26.65
CA ILE A 66 -3.86 -5.42 -25.71
C ILE A 66 -4.66 -6.62 -25.22
N ASN A 67 -4.20 -7.83 -25.51
CA ASN A 67 -4.71 -9.04 -24.88
C ASN A 67 -4.09 -9.23 -23.49
N CYS A 68 -4.80 -8.82 -22.44
CA CYS A 68 -4.26 -8.87 -21.08
C CYS A 68 -4.18 -10.30 -20.50
N LEU A 69 -4.73 -11.31 -21.18
CA LEU A 69 -4.61 -12.72 -20.79
C LEU A 69 -3.38 -13.41 -21.38
N GLN A 70 -2.57 -12.70 -22.17
CA GLN A 70 -1.29 -13.24 -22.64
C GLN A 70 -0.47 -13.72 -21.44
N GLY A 71 -0.09 -15.00 -21.43
CA GLY A 71 0.68 -15.63 -20.36
C GLY A 71 -0.12 -16.15 -19.15
N TYR A 72 -1.46 -16.06 -19.15
CA TYR A 72 -2.29 -16.57 -18.04
C TYR A 72 -2.17 -18.09 -17.89
N ASP A 73 -1.90 -18.55 -16.67
CA ASP A 73 -1.91 -19.96 -16.27
C ASP A 73 -2.97 -20.20 -15.18
N SER A 74 -3.97 -21.04 -15.48
CA SER A 74 -5.05 -21.38 -14.55
C SER A 74 -4.58 -22.15 -13.30
N ASN A 75 -3.38 -22.74 -13.33
CA ASN A 75 -2.82 -23.48 -12.21
C ASN A 75 -2.14 -22.57 -11.18
N VAL A 76 -1.88 -21.30 -11.53
CA VAL A 76 -1.27 -20.32 -10.64
C VAL A 76 -2.32 -19.64 -9.76
N LYS A 77 -2.06 -19.58 -8.45
CA LYS A 77 -2.89 -18.84 -7.49
C LYS A 77 -2.50 -17.36 -7.48
N TYR A 78 -3.11 -16.56 -8.35
CA TYR A 78 -2.92 -15.11 -8.38
C TYR A 78 -3.51 -14.41 -7.14
N GLY A 79 -2.80 -13.41 -6.61
CA GLY A 79 -3.27 -12.59 -5.48
C GLY A 79 -2.91 -13.11 -4.09
N ASN A 80 -2.12 -14.20 -3.97
CA ASN A 80 -1.71 -14.77 -2.68
C ASN A 80 -0.40 -14.18 -2.11
N LYS A 81 0.19 -13.19 -2.79
CA LYS A 81 1.48 -12.62 -2.41
C LYS A 81 1.27 -11.40 -1.52
N GLY A 82 1.38 -11.60 -0.20
CA GLY A 82 1.37 -10.51 0.77
C GLY A 82 2.71 -9.77 0.74
N SER A 83 2.67 -8.43 0.65
CA SER A 83 3.86 -7.62 0.90
C SER A 83 4.16 -7.62 2.39
N LYS A 84 5.30 -8.18 2.79
CA LYS A 84 5.77 -8.03 4.18
C LYS A 84 6.33 -6.61 4.34
N GLY A 85 5.86 -5.87 5.34
CA GLY A 85 6.33 -4.50 5.65
C GLY A 85 7.81 -4.41 6.05
N THR A 86 8.51 -5.55 6.07
CA THR A 86 9.91 -5.71 6.45
C THR A 86 10.88 -5.00 5.53
N ASN A 87 10.56 -4.82 4.24
CA ASN A 87 11.45 -4.13 3.29
C ASN A 87 11.60 -2.64 3.62
N LEU A 88 10.53 -1.99 4.10
CA LEU A 88 10.61 -0.61 4.58
C LEU A 88 11.47 -0.52 5.85
N LEU A 89 11.28 -1.45 6.79
CA LEU A 89 12.10 -1.51 8.00
C LEU A 89 13.60 -1.70 7.67
N ARG A 90 13.90 -2.51 6.65
CA ARG A 90 15.28 -2.74 6.18
C ARG A 90 15.83 -1.47 5.55
N TRP A 91 15.08 -0.83 4.65
CA TRP A 91 15.46 0.43 4.03
C TRP A 91 15.76 1.51 5.09
N ILE A 92 14.96 1.58 6.16
CA ILE A 92 15.17 2.54 7.27
C ILE A 92 16.53 2.33 7.94
N LEU A 93 16.92 1.09 8.24
CA LEU A 93 18.22 0.79 8.85
C LEU A 93 19.37 1.14 7.90
N GLU A 94 19.24 0.81 6.61
CA GLU A 94 20.28 1.09 5.60
C GLU A 94 20.42 2.60 5.32
N ASN A 95 19.37 3.39 5.57
CA ASN A 95 19.31 4.82 5.25
C ASN A 95 19.15 5.70 6.49
N GLU A 96 19.70 5.28 7.63
CA GLU A 96 19.52 5.94 8.92
C GLU A 96 19.94 7.42 8.89
N THR A 97 21.00 7.76 8.14
CA THR A 97 21.49 9.14 7.98
C THR A 97 20.47 10.06 7.31
N ILE A 98 19.67 9.54 6.37
CA ILE A 98 18.58 10.27 5.73
C ILE A 98 17.43 10.41 6.73
N VAL A 99 17.03 9.30 7.35
CA VAL A 99 15.87 9.21 8.24
C VAL A 99 16.02 10.07 9.50
N ARG A 100 17.24 10.19 10.06
CA ARG A 100 17.54 11.04 11.23
C ARG A 100 17.21 12.52 11.02
N ASN A 101 17.11 12.99 9.78
CA ASN A 101 16.75 14.37 9.46
C ASN A 101 15.23 14.64 9.54
N PHE A 102 14.42 13.61 9.80
CA PHE A 102 12.96 13.70 9.82
C PHE A 102 12.39 13.24 11.15
N THR A 103 11.44 14.01 11.66
CA THR A 103 10.59 13.55 12.76
C THR A 103 9.44 12.74 12.19
N TYR A 104 9.19 11.56 12.74
CA TYR A 104 8.04 10.74 12.39
C TYR A 104 7.54 9.99 13.61
N ASP A 105 6.24 9.74 13.63
CA ASP A 105 5.52 9.00 14.67
C ASP A 105 5.22 7.57 14.20
N PHE A 106 4.91 7.40 12.91
CA PHE A 106 4.42 6.15 12.35
C PHE A 106 5.32 5.59 11.23
N ILE A 107 5.40 4.27 11.13
CA ILE A 107 6.01 3.53 10.02
C ILE A 107 4.98 2.55 9.44
N CYS A 108 4.68 2.61 8.14
CA CYS A 108 3.69 1.70 7.52
C CYS A 108 3.74 1.68 5.97
N SER A 109 2.83 0.94 5.33
CA SER A 109 2.68 0.97 3.87
C SER A 109 1.56 1.93 3.40
N ASN A 110 1.68 2.46 2.18
CA ASN A 110 0.64 3.31 1.58
C ASN A 110 -0.69 2.58 1.45
N GLY A 111 -0.63 1.26 1.20
CA GLY A 111 -1.82 0.42 1.13
C GLY A 111 -2.59 0.39 2.45
N LEU A 112 -1.91 0.40 3.59
CA LEU A 112 -2.54 0.52 4.90
C LEU A 112 -3.13 1.91 5.13
N LEU A 113 -2.35 2.98 4.88
CA LEU A 113 -2.84 4.36 5.01
C LEU A 113 -4.09 4.62 4.17
N LYS A 114 -4.11 4.11 2.93
CA LYS A 114 -5.29 4.18 2.06
C LYS A 114 -6.50 3.52 2.70
N ASP A 115 -6.35 2.36 3.33
CA ASP A 115 -7.48 1.68 3.99
C ASP A 115 -8.01 2.53 5.16
N LEU A 116 -7.12 3.12 5.96
CA LEU A 116 -7.49 4.02 7.05
C LEU A 116 -8.23 5.26 6.52
N MET A 117 -7.74 5.88 5.44
CA MET A 117 -8.37 7.05 4.80
C MET A 117 -9.81 6.77 4.37
N VAL A 118 -10.09 5.59 3.80
CA VAL A 118 -11.41 5.27 3.25
C VAL A 118 -12.36 4.60 4.25
N SER A 119 -11.90 4.34 5.48
CA SER A 119 -12.62 3.56 6.51
C SER A 119 -13.99 4.12 6.85
N SER A 120 -14.13 5.45 6.89
CA SER A 120 -15.41 6.09 7.18
C SER A 120 -16.45 5.93 6.09
N TYR A 121 -16.02 5.58 4.88
CA TYR A 121 -16.86 5.58 3.68
C TYR A 121 -17.30 4.18 3.27
N TYR A 122 -16.54 3.13 3.59
CA TYR A 122 -16.85 1.75 3.18
C TYR A 122 -17.07 0.82 4.34
N ASP A 123 -17.92 -0.18 4.12
CA ASP A 123 -18.32 -1.17 5.13
C ASP A 123 -17.37 -2.37 5.16
N PHE A 124 -16.10 -2.16 4.83
CA PHE A 124 -15.09 -3.19 4.86
C PHE A 124 -14.42 -3.24 6.22
N ASP A 125 -14.40 -4.44 6.80
CA ASP A 125 -13.64 -4.71 8.00
C ASP A 125 -12.14 -4.78 7.66
N TRP A 126 -11.32 -4.33 8.61
CA TRP A 126 -9.88 -4.50 8.52
C TRP A 126 -9.27 -4.69 9.90
N ASN A 127 -8.14 -5.40 9.92
CA ASN A 127 -7.35 -5.59 11.12
C ASN A 127 -5.94 -5.06 10.87
N LEU A 128 -5.38 -4.45 11.90
CA LEU A 128 -3.97 -4.08 11.92
C LEU A 128 -3.37 -4.39 13.28
N CYS A 129 -2.06 -4.61 13.29
CA CYS A 129 -1.27 -4.60 14.50
C CYS A 129 -0.46 -3.30 14.56
N ALA A 130 -0.24 -2.81 15.76
CA ALA A 130 0.60 -1.67 16.05
C ALA A 130 1.58 -2.04 17.15
N ALA A 131 2.85 -1.67 17.00
CA ALA A 131 3.84 -1.85 18.06
C ALA A 131 4.76 -0.64 18.14
N LYS A 132 5.09 -0.25 19.37
CA LYS A 132 5.99 0.87 19.63
C LYS A 132 7.42 0.34 19.75
N ILE A 133 8.27 0.75 18.82
CA ILE A 133 9.69 0.39 18.76
C ILE A 133 10.49 1.68 18.58
N LYS A 134 11.40 1.94 19.51
CA LYS A 134 12.26 3.12 19.64
C LYS A 134 11.44 4.42 19.59
N GLY A 135 10.31 4.42 20.31
CA GLY A 135 9.39 5.55 20.33
C GLY A 135 8.62 5.80 19.03
N LYS A 136 8.74 4.91 18.03
CA LYS A 136 8.00 4.95 16.75
C LYS A 136 6.93 3.87 16.74
N ILE A 137 5.77 4.15 16.16
CA ILE A 137 4.67 3.18 16.04
C ILE A 137 4.70 2.54 14.67
N ILE A 138 5.03 1.25 14.61
CA ILE A 138 5.01 0.46 13.39
C ILE A 138 3.61 -0.11 13.21
N LEU A 139 2.99 0.12 12.06
CA LEU A 139 1.66 -0.40 11.73
C LEU A 139 1.77 -1.43 10.60
N ASN A 140 1.27 -2.64 10.84
CA ASN A 140 1.15 -3.66 9.80
C ASN A 140 -0.29 -4.15 9.67
N ARG A 141 -0.68 -4.46 8.44
CA ARG A 141 -1.97 -5.12 8.19
C ARG A 141 -1.93 -6.55 8.72
N VAL A 142 -3.03 -6.97 9.33
CA VAL A 142 -3.28 -8.37 9.65
C VAL A 142 -4.35 -8.88 8.68
N ASP A 143 -3.97 -9.78 7.77
CA ASP A 143 -4.93 -10.36 6.84
C ASP A 143 -5.89 -11.30 7.58
N SER A 144 -7.19 -11.14 7.30
CA SER A 144 -8.20 -12.06 7.80
C SER A 144 -8.05 -13.43 7.14
N ILE A 145 -8.44 -14.48 7.88
CA ILE A 145 -8.51 -15.85 7.36
C ILE A 145 -9.40 -15.89 6.10
N GLU A 146 -10.53 -15.19 6.13
CA GLU A 146 -11.45 -15.06 4.98
C GLU A 146 -10.77 -14.50 3.73
N LYS A 147 -9.82 -13.55 3.85
CA LYS A 147 -9.10 -13.04 2.67
C LYS A 147 -8.21 -14.11 2.05
N LYS A 148 -7.57 -14.94 2.86
CA LYS A 148 -6.72 -16.05 2.39
C LYS A 148 -7.58 -17.13 1.72
N GLU A 149 -8.70 -17.50 2.35
CA GLU A 149 -9.67 -18.44 1.80
C GLU A 149 -10.30 -17.92 0.50
N ASN A 150 -10.64 -16.63 0.44
CA ASN A 150 -11.18 -16.01 -0.77
C ASN A 150 -10.19 -16.11 -1.94
N VAL A 151 -8.88 -16.06 -1.70
CA VAL A 151 -7.85 -16.28 -2.73
C VAL A 151 -7.81 -17.75 -3.17
N GLU A 152 -7.96 -18.67 -2.23
CA GLU A 152 -7.95 -20.10 -2.51
C GLU A 152 -9.16 -20.55 -3.33
N PHE A 153 -10.34 -20.00 -3.05
CA PHE A 153 -11.60 -20.38 -3.70
C PHE A 153 -12.08 -19.37 -4.76
N GLN A 154 -11.18 -18.57 -5.35
CA GLN A 154 -11.56 -17.63 -6.40
C GLN A 154 -12.15 -18.36 -7.62
N SER A 155 -13.26 -17.84 -8.14
CA SER A 155 -13.76 -18.25 -9.46
C SER A 155 -12.72 -17.98 -10.55
N GLU A 156 -12.72 -18.77 -11.63
CA GLU A 156 -11.82 -18.57 -12.77
C GLU A 156 -11.89 -17.15 -13.35
N LYS A 157 -13.09 -16.57 -13.38
CA LYS A 157 -13.28 -15.18 -13.82
C LYS A 157 -12.53 -14.19 -12.91
N ASN A 158 -12.54 -14.41 -11.59
CA ASN A 158 -11.84 -13.57 -10.63
C ASN A 158 -10.32 -13.77 -10.74
N LYS A 159 -9.84 -15.00 -10.89
CA LYS A 159 -8.41 -15.28 -11.12
C LYS A 159 -7.89 -14.55 -12.36
N LYS A 160 -8.59 -14.68 -13.49
CA LYS A 160 -8.31 -13.95 -14.73
C LYS A 160 -8.30 -12.44 -14.51
N SER A 161 -9.30 -11.90 -13.81
CA SER A 161 -9.36 -10.45 -13.53
C SER A 161 -8.20 -9.98 -12.64
N THR A 162 -7.76 -10.78 -11.68
CA THR A 162 -6.60 -10.50 -10.81
C THR A 162 -5.31 -10.52 -11.62
N TYR A 163 -5.09 -11.57 -12.42
CA TYR A 163 -3.93 -11.65 -13.33
C TYR A 163 -3.87 -10.45 -14.27
N VAL A 164 -4.98 -10.14 -14.93
CA VAL A 164 -5.08 -9.04 -15.90
C VAL A 164 -4.77 -7.69 -15.25
N ALA A 165 -5.10 -7.49 -13.97
CA ALA A 165 -4.74 -6.25 -13.28
C ALA A 165 -3.21 -6.08 -13.11
N LEU A 166 -2.49 -7.18 -12.87
CA LEU A 166 -1.04 -7.19 -12.75
C LEU A 166 -0.38 -7.13 -14.13
N ASN A 167 -0.81 -8.01 -15.04
CA ASN A 167 -0.25 -8.15 -16.39
C ASN A 167 -0.49 -6.92 -17.27
N LEU A 168 -1.59 -6.17 -17.04
CA LEU A 168 -1.76 -4.90 -17.73
C LEU A 168 -0.58 -3.95 -17.49
N GLN A 169 -0.06 -3.90 -16.26
CA GLN A 169 1.07 -3.03 -15.93
C GLN A 169 2.31 -3.45 -16.71
N SER A 170 2.61 -4.75 -16.78
CA SER A 170 3.77 -5.24 -17.55
C SER A 170 3.62 -4.99 -19.05
N LEU A 171 2.41 -5.11 -19.60
CA LEU A 171 2.13 -4.94 -21.03
C LEU A 171 2.18 -3.48 -21.51
N ILE A 172 2.02 -2.50 -20.63
CA ILE A 172 2.03 -1.07 -20.99
C ILE A 172 3.21 -0.29 -20.42
N THR A 173 4.21 -1.00 -19.90
CA THR A 173 5.41 -0.38 -19.34
C THR A 173 6.66 -1.16 -19.71
N LYS A 174 7.76 -0.45 -19.91
CA LYS A 174 9.08 -1.02 -20.21
C LYS A 174 10.07 -0.75 -19.08
N ASN A 175 11.08 -1.60 -19.01
CA ASN A 175 12.19 -1.46 -18.08
C ASN A 175 13.50 -1.44 -18.88
N ASN A 176 14.26 -0.35 -18.78
CA ASN A 176 15.58 -0.22 -19.40
C ASN A 176 16.71 -0.65 -18.45
N ASN A 177 16.42 -0.77 -17.16
CA ASN A 177 17.37 -1.20 -16.13
C ASN A 177 17.47 -2.73 -16.19
N HIS A 178 18.01 -3.26 -17.29
CA HIS A 178 18.47 -4.63 -17.32
C HIS A 178 19.75 -4.73 -16.49
N SER A 179 19.64 -4.97 -15.19
CA SER A 179 20.77 -5.28 -14.33
C SER A 179 20.56 -6.60 -13.58
N HIS A 180 21.47 -7.55 -13.83
CA HIS A 180 21.85 -8.73 -13.04
C HIS A 180 20.80 -9.77 -12.61
N CYS A 181 19.51 -9.49 -12.58
CA CYS A 181 18.47 -10.50 -12.43
C CYS A 181 18.27 -11.22 -13.77
N THR A 182 18.72 -12.47 -13.87
CA THR A 182 18.59 -13.34 -15.06
C THR A 182 17.14 -13.68 -15.44
N SER A 183 16.15 -13.13 -14.73
CA SER A 183 14.75 -13.15 -15.11
C SER A 183 14.15 -11.78 -14.79
N ALA A 184 14.01 -10.91 -15.78
CA ALA A 184 13.03 -9.83 -15.71
C ALA A 184 11.65 -10.51 -15.60
N ARG A 185 11.15 -10.69 -14.38
CA ARG A 185 9.84 -11.31 -14.15
C ARG A 185 8.79 -10.22 -14.16
N ASP A 186 7.60 -10.56 -14.64
CA ASP A 186 6.43 -9.66 -14.63
C ASP A 186 5.98 -9.23 -13.21
N GLU A 187 6.65 -9.72 -12.17
CA GLU A 187 6.32 -9.50 -10.76
C GLU A 187 7.33 -8.62 -10.00
N ASP A 188 8.35 -8.10 -10.68
CA ASP A 188 9.30 -7.17 -10.07
C ASP A 188 8.57 -5.88 -9.67
N ALA A 189 8.87 -5.38 -8.47
CA ALA A 189 8.14 -4.28 -7.87
C ALA A 189 9.06 -3.17 -7.38
N PHE A 190 8.72 -1.94 -7.76
CA PHE A 190 9.44 -0.73 -7.38
C PHE A 190 8.64 0.07 -6.34
N PHE A 191 9.32 0.48 -5.27
CA PHE A 191 8.72 1.19 -4.14
C PHE A 191 9.40 2.53 -3.91
N GLY A 192 8.59 3.56 -3.72
CA GLY A 192 9.05 4.83 -3.17
C GLY A 192 8.87 4.86 -1.65
N VAL A 193 9.86 5.41 -0.95
CA VAL A 193 9.79 5.72 0.48
C VAL A 193 9.59 7.22 0.64
N SER A 194 8.56 7.59 1.38
CA SER A 194 8.14 8.97 1.54
C SER A 194 7.91 9.33 3.00
N HIS A 195 8.22 10.58 3.33
CA HIS A 195 7.78 11.24 4.56
C HIS A 195 6.55 12.09 4.26
N THR A 196 5.54 12.00 5.11
CA THR A 196 4.31 12.77 4.96
C THR A 196 3.83 13.25 6.31
N LYS A 197 3.26 14.46 6.31
CA LYS A 197 2.60 15.04 7.48
C LYS A 197 1.10 15.11 7.24
N ILE A 198 0.34 14.71 8.24
CA ILE A 198 -1.11 14.87 8.29
C ILE A 198 -1.51 15.39 9.65
N GLY A 199 -2.11 16.59 9.69
CA GLY A 199 -2.41 17.26 10.96
C GLY A 199 -1.16 17.39 11.83
N LEU A 200 -1.17 16.72 12.99
CA LEU A 200 -0.04 16.68 13.93
C LEU A 200 0.85 15.43 13.78
N HIS A 201 0.49 14.50 12.90
CA HIS A 201 1.18 13.22 12.75
C HIS A 201 2.16 13.28 11.59
N GLN A 202 3.32 12.69 11.80
CA GLN A 202 4.33 12.52 10.76
C GLN A 202 4.54 11.02 10.51
N ILE A 203 4.61 10.63 9.25
CA ILE A 203 4.53 9.23 8.83
C ILE A 203 5.66 8.97 7.83
N LEU A 204 6.42 7.92 8.09
CA LEU A 204 7.34 7.34 7.12
C LEU A 204 6.65 6.12 6.49
N HIS A 205 6.49 6.12 5.17
CA HIS A 205 5.76 5.05 4.50
C HIS A 205 6.35 4.68 3.16
N SER A 206 6.07 3.44 2.72
CA SER A 206 6.46 2.95 1.40
C SER A 206 5.25 2.55 0.56
N GLY A 207 5.25 2.95 -0.69
CA GLY A 207 4.21 2.65 -1.66
C GLY A 207 4.77 2.13 -2.96
N TYR A 208 4.03 1.20 -3.57
CA TYR A 208 4.32 0.75 -4.92
C TYR A 208 4.16 1.92 -5.91
N LEU A 209 5.17 2.11 -6.76
CA LEU A 209 5.19 3.10 -7.82
C LEU A 209 5.18 2.37 -9.17
N ASP A 210 4.03 2.38 -9.85
CA ASP A 210 3.80 1.57 -11.05
C ASP A 210 4.83 1.86 -12.16
N CYS A 211 5.00 3.12 -12.55
CA CYS A 211 6.00 3.55 -13.54
C CYS A 211 6.16 5.08 -13.57
N VAL A 212 7.21 5.55 -14.23
CA VAL A 212 7.35 6.96 -14.62
C VAL A 212 6.62 7.26 -15.94
N GLU A 213 6.26 8.52 -16.15
CA GLU A 213 5.42 8.95 -17.28
C GLU A 213 6.05 8.68 -18.66
N SER A 214 7.38 8.63 -18.75
CA SER A 214 8.11 8.41 -19.99
C SER A 214 9.54 7.95 -19.74
N GLU A 215 10.19 7.45 -20.80
CA GLU A 215 11.60 7.03 -20.73
C GLU A 215 12.52 8.19 -20.28
N GLN A 216 12.22 9.42 -20.67
CA GLN A 216 13.03 10.59 -20.31
C GLN A 216 13.05 10.84 -18.80
N GLU A 217 11.97 10.52 -18.08
CA GLU A 217 11.91 10.64 -16.62
C GLU A 217 12.96 9.77 -15.93
N MET A 218 13.36 8.64 -16.51
CA MET A 218 14.36 7.71 -15.95
C MET A 218 15.73 8.34 -15.72
N SER A 219 16.02 9.44 -16.42
CA SER A 219 17.28 10.19 -16.33
C SER A 219 17.30 11.24 -15.22
N LYS A 220 16.15 11.55 -14.62
CA LYS A 220 16.02 12.59 -13.58
C LYS A 220 16.45 12.09 -12.21
N SER A 221 16.63 13.02 -11.28
CA SER A 221 16.70 12.68 -9.86
C SER A 221 15.36 12.05 -9.43
N PHE A 222 15.39 11.11 -8.49
CA PHE A 222 14.19 10.40 -8.04
C PHE A 222 13.08 11.34 -7.54
N ASP A 223 13.47 12.42 -6.86
CA ASP A 223 12.54 13.40 -6.32
C ASP A 223 11.84 14.21 -7.43
N ASP A 224 12.50 14.39 -8.58
CA ASP A 224 11.98 15.12 -9.74
C ASP A 224 11.25 14.23 -10.76
N MET A 225 11.30 12.90 -10.60
CA MET A 225 10.63 11.96 -11.51
C MET A 225 9.11 12.11 -11.43
N LYS A 226 8.47 12.11 -12.60
CA LYS A 226 6.99 12.08 -12.68
C LYS A 226 6.50 10.65 -12.75
N PHE A 227 5.93 10.17 -11.66
CA PHE A 227 5.28 8.87 -11.60
C PHE A 227 3.82 8.94 -12.03
N VAL A 228 3.31 7.82 -12.55
CA VAL A 228 1.89 7.62 -12.87
C VAL A 228 1.39 6.32 -12.25
N LEU A 229 0.11 6.28 -11.89
CA LEU A 229 -0.53 5.03 -11.48
C LEU A 229 -1.30 4.40 -12.65
N VAL A 230 -1.03 3.14 -12.95
CA VAL A 230 -1.77 2.33 -13.91
C VAL A 230 -2.92 1.64 -13.19
N LYS A 231 -4.15 1.85 -13.66
CA LYS A 231 -5.35 1.30 -13.04
C LYS A 231 -6.33 0.77 -14.07
N LYS A 232 -7.02 -0.30 -13.72
CA LYS A 232 -7.99 -0.99 -14.57
C LYS A 232 -9.41 -0.82 -14.06
N TYR A 233 -10.37 -0.70 -14.98
CA TYR A 233 -11.78 -0.99 -14.69
C TYR A 233 -12.38 -1.87 -15.77
N ASN A 234 -13.48 -2.55 -15.45
CA ASN A 234 -14.06 -3.56 -16.33
C ASN A 234 -15.34 -3.04 -17.01
N ALA A 235 -15.50 -3.39 -18.28
CA ALA A 235 -16.76 -3.36 -19.01
C ALA A 235 -17.83 -4.25 -18.31
N PRO A 236 -19.14 -4.02 -18.54
CA PRO A 236 -19.73 -3.04 -19.47
C PRO A 236 -19.82 -1.63 -18.89
N ARG A 237 -19.19 -1.34 -17.74
CA ARG A 237 -19.24 0.01 -17.16
C ARG A 237 -18.61 1.00 -18.13
N VAL A 238 -19.27 2.15 -18.30
CA VAL A 238 -18.75 3.26 -19.10
C VAL A 238 -17.55 3.91 -18.41
N SER A 239 -17.54 3.94 -17.07
CA SER A 239 -16.47 4.52 -16.26
C SER A 239 -16.22 3.70 -14.99
N HIS A 240 -15.11 4.02 -14.33
CA HIS A 240 -14.75 3.51 -13.01
C HIS A 240 -15.81 3.86 -11.95
N THR A 241 -15.84 3.08 -10.86
CA THR A 241 -16.78 3.27 -9.76
C THR A 241 -16.30 4.32 -8.76
N SER A 242 -17.18 4.79 -7.87
CA SER A 242 -16.77 5.61 -6.72
C SER A 242 -15.72 4.90 -5.85
N LEU A 243 -15.81 3.56 -5.73
CA LEU A 243 -14.82 2.73 -5.03
C LEU A 243 -13.43 2.79 -5.68
N HIS A 244 -13.38 2.67 -7.00
CA HIS A 244 -12.15 2.86 -7.75
C HIS A 244 -11.60 4.27 -7.56
N ALA A 245 -12.42 5.30 -7.76
CA ALA A 245 -12.02 6.71 -7.64
C ALA A 245 -11.41 7.00 -6.26
N ASN A 246 -12.09 6.58 -5.20
CA ASN A 246 -11.64 6.81 -3.82
C ASN A 246 -10.34 6.06 -3.52
N THR A 247 -10.21 4.81 -3.96
CA THR A 247 -9.00 4.00 -3.77
C THR A 247 -7.82 4.59 -4.53
N TRP A 248 -8.01 4.90 -5.81
CA TRP A 248 -6.95 5.42 -6.66
C TRP A 248 -6.51 6.81 -6.23
N TRP A 249 -7.45 7.66 -5.81
CA TRP A 249 -7.14 8.98 -5.25
C TRP A 249 -6.27 8.88 -4.01
N SER A 250 -6.65 8.05 -3.04
CA SER A 250 -5.89 7.88 -1.81
C SER A 250 -4.49 7.33 -2.06
N LEU A 251 -4.35 6.31 -2.90
CA LEU A 251 -3.03 5.76 -3.27
C LEU A 251 -2.16 6.80 -3.96
N ALA A 252 -2.71 7.52 -4.94
CA ALA A 252 -1.97 8.52 -5.69
C ALA A 252 -1.53 9.69 -4.80
N LYS A 253 -2.43 10.18 -3.94
CA LYS A 253 -2.11 11.26 -2.99
C LYS A 253 -1.04 10.87 -1.99
N LEU A 254 -1.08 9.65 -1.45
CA LEU A 254 -0.05 9.16 -0.54
C LEU A 254 1.29 8.94 -1.25
N ALA A 255 1.27 8.58 -2.54
CA ALA A 255 2.49 8.36 -3.32
C ALA A 255 3.09 9.65 -3.93
N GLY A 256 2.41 10.80 -3.83
CA GLY A 256 2.81 12.02 -4.54
C GLY A 256 2.74 11.85 -6.06
N VAL A 257 1.62 11.27 -6.54
CA VAL A 257 1.33 11.02 -7.95
C VAL A 257 0.12 11.84 -8.39
N ASP A 258 0.25 12.47 -9.55
CA ASP A 258 -0.75 13.45 -10.03
C ASP A 258 -1.63 12.89 -11.15
N THR A 259 -1.17 11.80 -11.79
CA THR A 259 -1.81 11.24 -12.98
C THR A 259 -2.09 9.74 -12.81
N ILE A 260 -3.29 9.33 -13.19
CA ILE A 260 -3.68 7.93 -13.32
C ILE A 260 -3.85 7.60 -14.80
N VAL A 261 -3.11 6.62 -15.28
CA VAL A 261 -3.33 5.95 -16.56
C VAL A 261 -4.39 4.87 -16.33
N ARG A 262 -5.58 5.09 -16.87
CA ARG A 262 -6.73 4.22 -16.68
C ARG A 262 -7.01 3.41 -17.95
N ALA A 263 -7.07 2.10 -17.83
CA ALA A 263 -7.44 1.21 -18.92
C ALA A 263 -8.86 0.65 -18.73
N LYS A 264 -9.65 0.66 -19.81
CA LYS A 264 -10.92 -0.07 -19.86
C LYS A 264 -10.66 -1.47 -20.38
N CYS A 265 -10.92 -2.46 -19.53
CA CYS A 265 -10.82 -3.88 -19.85
C CYS A 265 -12.19 -4.41 -20.28
N GLU A 266 -12.27 -4.93 -21.50
CA GLU A 266 -13.47 -5.57 -22.04
C GLU A 266 -13.74 -6.94 -21.41
N GLN A 267 -14.90 -7.52 -21.70
CA GLN A 267 -15.34 -8.79 -21.09
C GLN A 267 -14.45 -9.98 -21.48
N ASP A 268 -13.81 -9.91 -22.63
CA ASP A 268 -12.83 -10.88 -23.13
C ASP A 268 -11.40 -10.60 -22.64
N PHE A 269 -11.24 -9.62 -21.74
CA PHE A 269 -9.97 -9.17 -21.18
C PHE A 269 -9.02 -8.48 -22.18
N THR A 270 -9.56 -7.97 -23.28
CA THR A 270 -8.84 -7.02 -24.13
C THR A 270 -8.92 -5.61 -23.58
N VAL A 271 -7.93 -4.77 -23.92
CA VAL A 271 -7.95 -3.33 -23.67
C VAL A 271 -7.79 -2.62 -25.00
N GLU A 272 -8.79 -1.81 -25.34
CA GLU A 272 -8.83 -1.00 -26.56
C GLU A 272 -8.78 0.50 -26.26
N ASN A 273 -8.95 0.89 -25.00
CA ASN A 273 -8.99 2.29 -24.59
C ASN A 273 -8.22 2.51 -23.29
N ILE A 274 -7.28 3.47 -23.36
CA ILE A 274 -6.50 3.95 -22.23
C ILE A 274 -6.62 5.48 -22.19
N ASP A 275 -6.98 6.03 -21.04
CA ASP A 275 -7.08 7.46 -20.83
C ASP A 275 -6.27 7.92 -19.60
N LYS A 276 -5.91 9.21 -19.56
CA LYS A 276 -5.19 9.82 -18.43
C LYS A 276 -6.17 10.66 -17.61
N LEU A 277 -6.20 10.42 -16.30
CA LEU A 277 -7.00 11.16 -15.33
C LEU A 277 -6.10 11.96 -14.39
N GLN A 278 -6.51 13.19 -14.10
CA GLN A 278 -5.88 14.04 -13.09
C GLN A 278 -6.39 13.68 -11.70
N VAL A 279 -5.47 13.39 -10.77
CA VAL A 279 -5.78 12.92 -9.42
C VAL A 279 -6.58 13.97 -8.64
N GLU A 280 -6.27 15.25 -8.80
CA GLU A 280 -6.97 16.33 -8.09
C GLU A 280 -8.50 16.35 -8.33
N ARG A 281 -8.94 15.86 -9.51
CA ARG A 281 -10.33 15.88 -9.99
C ARG A 281 -11.04 14.54 -9.82
N LEU A 282 -10.33 13.51 -9.37
CA LEU A 282 -10.85 12.15 -9.31
C LEU A 282 -12.00 12.00 -8.30
N ILE A 283 -11.94 12.77 -7.21
CA ILE A 283 -13.01 12.84 -6.19
C ILE A 283 -13.24 14.29 -5.77
N ASN A 284 -14.45 14.63 -5.33
CA ASN A 284 -14.78 15.99 -4.90
C ASN A 284 -14.05 16.39 -3.60
N LYS A 285 -13.82 17.70 -3.41
CA LYS A 285 -13.08 18.26 -2.26
C LYS A 285 -13.64 17.89 -0.90
N HIS A 286 -14.97 17.82 -0.75
CA HIS A 286 -15.58 17.40 0.51
C HIS A 286 -15.17 15.98 0.90
N ARG A 287 -15.14 15.07 -0.07
CA ARG A 287 -14.67 13.70 0.14
C ARG A 287 -13.18 13.63 0.47
N GLN A 288 -12.35 14.44 -0.20
CA GLN A 288 -10.91 14.56 0.13
C GLN A 288 -10.74 14.93 1.61
N MET A 289 -11.49 15.92 2.11
CA MET A 289 -11.43 16.35 3.51
C MET A 289 -11.88 15.26 4.49
N ILE A 290 -12.94 14.50 4.16
CA ILE A 290 -13.38 13.37 4.99
C ILE A 290 -12.24 12.36 5.13
N PHE A 291 -11.57 11.99 4.04
CA PHE A 291 -10.53 10.97 4.07
C PHE A 291 -9.31 11.39 4.89
N VAL A 292 -8.89 12.64 4.74
CA VAL A 292 -7.80 13.23 5.53
C VAL A 292 -8.20 13.30 7.01
N THR A 293 -9.42 13.76 7.32
CA THR A 293 -9.90 13.82 8.71
C THR A 293 -10.00 12.42 9.34
N SER A 294 -10.51 11.43 8.61
CA SER A 294 -10.56 10.04 9.08
C SER A 294 -9.19 9.52 9.46
N LEU A 295 -8.20 9.73 8.57
CA LEU A 295 -6.85 9.26 8.81
C LEU A 295 -6.24 9.92 10.04
N ASP A 296 -6.36 11.24 10.19
CA ASP A 296 -5.86 11.97 11.37
C ASP A 296 -6.51 11.50 12.68
N LEU A 297 -7.82 11.27 12.70
CA LEU A 297 -8.53 10.75 13.87
C LEU A 297 -8.07 9.34 14.26
N ILE A 298 -7.90 8.45 13.26
CA ILE A 298 -7.40 7.10 13.50
C ILE A 298 -5.97 7.15 14.05
N LEU A 299 -5.08 7.92 13.43
CA LEU A 299 -3.70 8.05 13.88
C LEU A 299 -3.62 8.64 15.30
N SER A 300 -4.43 9.65 15.61
CA SER A 300 -4.54 10.21 16.96
C SER A 300 -4.92 9.15 17.98
N HIS A 301 -5.93 8.32 17.66
CA HIS A 301 -6.35 7.23 18.52
C HIS A 301 -5.26 6.19 18.70
N LEU A 302 -4.66 5.70 17.61
CA LEU A 302 -3.55 4.74 17.67
C LEU A 302 -2.40 5.27 18.54
N LYS A 303 -2.00 6.54 18.38
CA LYS A 303 -0.94 7.17 19.18
C LYS A 303 -1.28 7.25 20.66
N SER A 304 -2.56 7.47 21.00
CA SER A 304 -3.01 7.51 22.41
C SER A 304 -3.08 6.13 23.06
N VAL A 305 -3.32 5.08 22.28
CA VAL A 305 -3.46 3.71 22.78
C VAL A 305 -2.09 3.02 22.91
N VAL A 306 -1.24 3.19 21.89
CA VAL A 306 0.03 2.46 21.73
C VAL A 306 1.13 3.20 22.49
N THR A 307 1.16 3.03 23.80
CA THR A 307 2.04 3.79 24.71
C THR A 307 3.28 3.01 25.15
N GLU A 308 3.15 1.69 25.34
CA GLU A 308 4.19 0.81 25.87
C GLU A 308 5.19 0.38 24.79
N GLU A 309 6.47 0.45 25.15
CA GLU A 309 7.60 0.06 24.31
C GLU A 309 7.71 -1.46 24.20
N ASN A 310 8.03 -1.99 23.01
CA ASN A 310 8.15 -3.42 22.72
C ASN A 310 6.87 -4.22 23.03
N LYS A 311 5.69 -3.58 22.94
CA LYS A 311 4.38 -4.23 23.06
C LYS A 311 3.60 -4.11 21.76
N CYS A 312 2.81 -5.15 21.48
CA CYS A 312 1.95 -5.22 20.32
C CYS A 312 0.50 -4.98 20.71
N TYR A 313 -0.24 -4.28 19.86
CA TYR A 313 -1.64 -3.96 20.01
C TYR A 313 -2.36 -4.37 18.74
N ASN A 314 -3.45 -5.10 18.88
CA ASN A 314 -4.30 -5.46 17.77
C ASN A 314 -5.50 -4.53 17.72
N PHE A 315 -5.78 -4.05 16.52
CA PHE A 315 -6.91 -3.18 16.24
C PHE A 315 -7.80 -3.83 15.19
N ASN A 316 -9.10 -3.84 15.46
CA ASN A 316 -10.13 -4.32 14.56
C ASN A 316 -11.09 -3.17 14.24
N PHE A 317 -11.25 -2.88 12.96
CA PHE A 317 -12.28 -1.98 12.48
C PHE A 317 -13.47 -2.75 11.94
N ASN A 318 -14.64 -2.46 12.49
CA ASN A 318 -15.90 -2.93 11.97
C ASN A 318 -16.48 -1.88 11.02
N GLY A 319 -16.52 -2.22 9.73
CA GLY A 319 -16.98 -1.34 8.66
C GLY A 319 -18.47 -1.02 8.76
N LYS A 320 -19.31 -1.90 9.31
CA LYS A 320 -20.77 -1.66 9.39
C LYS A 320 -21.13 -0.62 10.43
N ASN A 321 -20.56 -0.72 11.63
CA ASN A 321 -20.83 0.22 12.72
C ASN A 321 -19.82 1.38 12.80
N LYS A 322 -18.79 1.36 11.94
CA LYS A 322 -17.70 2.34 11.87
C LYS A 322 -16.90 2.46 13.17
N ARG A 323 -16.71 1.37 13.91
CA ARG A 323 -15.97 1.36 15.18
C ARG A 323 -14.63 0.68 15.02
N LEU A 324 -13.60 1.33 15.55
CA LEU A 324 -12.26 0.80 15.73
C LEU A 324 -12.10 0.42 17.19
N THR A 325 -11.77 -0.84 17.47
CA THR A 325 -11.48 -1.35 18.81
C THR A 325 -10.06 -1.86 18.89
N GLY A 326 -9.36 -1.50 19.97
CA GLY A 326 -7.98 -1.91 20.23
C GLY A 326 -7.85 -2.72 21.51
N TYR A 327 -6.96 -3.70 21.51
CA TYR A 327 -6.53 -4.42 22.71
C TYR A 327 -5.05 -4.77 22.64
N MET A 328 -4.39 -4.78 23.80
CA MET A 328 -2.97 -5.12 23.91
C MET A 328 -2.76 -6.64 23.87
N THR A 329 -1.70 -7.08 23.21
CA THR A 329 -1.20 -8.46 23.23
C THR A 329 0.23 -8.50 23.79
N MET A 330 0.56 -9.52 24.57
CA MET A 330 1.83 -9.53 25.31
C MET A 330 3.06 -9.84 24.44
N ASP A 331 2.89 -10.56 23.33
CA ASP A 331 3.99 -11.07 22.52
C ASP A 331 4.10 -10.32 21.18
N LEU A 332 5.34 -9.93 20.84
CA LEU A 332 5.71 -9.48 19.49
C LEU A 332 5.83 -10.73 18.60
N ASP A 333 5.09 -10.75 17.50
CA ASP A 333 5.27 -11.76 16.46
C ASP A 333 6.42 -11.33 15.56
N ASP A 334 7.46 -12.16 15.45
CA ASP A 334 8.62 -11.93 14.57
C ASP A 334 8.21 -11.76 13.09
N ASN A 335 7.04 -12.28 12.70
CA ASN A 335 6.50 -12.05 11.35
C ASN A 335 5.99 -10.62 11.14
N LEU A 336 5.66 -9.89 12.22
CA LEU A 336 5.15 -8.52 12.18
C LEU A 336 6.30 -7.52 12.31
N ILE A 337 7.20 -7.73 13.26
CA ILE A 337 8.38 -6.90 13.46
C ILE A 337 9.58 -7.82 13.66
N PRO A 338 10.47 -7.92 12.66
CA PRO A 338 11.62 -8.79 12.76
C PRO A 338 12.58 -8.37 13.87
N SER A 339 13.11 -9.35 14.59
CA SER A 339 14.13 -9.16 15.64
C SER A 339 15.36 -8.36 15.17
N TRP A 340 15.77 -8.52 13.90
CA TRP A 340 16.88 -7.76 13.33
C TRP A 340 16.62 -6.25 13.34
N TYR A 341 15.37 -5.80 13.18
CA TYR A 341 15.02 -4.38 13.25
C TYR A 341 15.10 -3.85 14.68
N ILE A 342 14.62 -4.65 15.63
CA ILE A 342 14.67 -4.33 17.06
C ILE A 342 16.14 -4.19 17.49
N ASN A 343 16.98 -5.14 17.05
CA ASN A 343 18.39 -5.24 17.42
C ASN A 343 19.35 -4.35 16.60
N GLU A 344 18.85 -3.57 15.63
CA GLU A 344 19.68 -2.73 14.73
C GLU A 344 20.71 -3.53 13.92
N GLN A 345 20.32 -4.74 13.55
CA GLN A 345 21.14 -5.61 12.72
C GLN A 345 20.50 -5.68 11.34
N LEU A 346 21.30 -5.51 10.30
CA LEU A 346 20.83 -5.84 8.96
C LEU A 346 20.57 -7.35 8.90
N PRO A 347 19.49 -7.79 8.22
CA PRO A 347 19.25 -9.21 8.04
C PRO A 347 20.47 -9.82 7.32
N LEU A 348 20.95 -10.96 7.83
CA LEU A 348 21.96 -11.75 7.13
C LEU A 348 21.40 -12.10 5.75
N GLU A 349 22.14 -11.77 4.69
CA GLU A 349 21.76 -12.08 3.31
C GLU A 349 21.53 -13.59 3.19
N ALA A 350 20.35 -13.98 2.70
CA ALA A 350 19.98 -15.36 2.42
C ALA A 350 20.02 -15.61 0.92
#